data_AF-A0A812XXU6-F1
#
_entry.id   AF-A0A812XXU6-F1
#
_cell.length_a   1.000
_cell.length_b   1.000
_cell.length_c   1.000
_cell.angle_alpha   90.00
_cell.angle_beta   90.00
_cell.angle_gamma   90.00
#
_symmetry.space_group_name_H-M   'P 1'
#
loop_
_entity.id
_entity.type
_entity.pdbx_description
1 polymer ?
#
loop_
_entity_poly.entity_id
_entity_poly.type
_entity_poly.pdbx_seq_one_letter_code
_entity_poly.pdbx_strand_id
1 'polypeptide(L)'
;MPKLRLLVLYLVHCTSHRGFSSKSELRSKVRRWIRGGDSRTEAGSLPAYNKLGCQRCQSNQFSWKGASHCEFCSPGEVPTPDQGSCQACPPQHFAPINADVCQPCGFPFIATEGACVWWHLVIFAVVIAGVAEEADTVIRYTAVLEKLGVDKQTIDGQVCEMLAVQSQRAGVGMQYLLSDTFAELATGRTNKADPTFIDMKEAFWLSEDPIGSNLRCPRDGRPGCALVDWIPREARREQTHFMSWTWRYTLGELTSALRMFQAGEVMENVHFMCFFINNQYRILVEESTTGSADLEQVFEVNLKRIGRMVAILDAWHQPVYLSRVWTVFEQFVASKLDIPVQFVMPESSALSLQQTIRRGDAGIEQITESLSAVDSQKAKAWCQEDEIKVKTLIQESVGFSHVNQHVTAVMLNWVGEVVEQHITELMDRKADSVD
;
A
#
# COMPACT_ATOMS: atom_id res chain seq x y z
N MET A 1 -6.47 40.62 -86.91
CA MET A 1 -7.65 39.88 -86.41
C MET A 1 -8.21 40.59 -85.18
N PRO A 2 -9.54 40.83 -85.09
CA PRO A 2 -10.09 42.05 -84.48
C PRO A 2 -10.49 41.94 -83.00
N LYS A 3 -10.10 40.87 -82.28
CA LYS A 3 -10.59 40.61 -80.91
C LYS A 3 -9.72 41.20 -79.77
N LEU A 4 -8.54 41.78 -80.06
CA LEU A 4 -7.67 42.36 -79.03
C LEU A 4 -7.83 43.88 -78.81
N ARG A 5 -8.56 44.58 -79.69
CA ARG A 5 -8.84 46.02 -79.54
C ARG A 5 -10.08 46.31 -78.67
N LEU A 6 -10.97 45.34 -78.47
CA LEU A 6 -12.17 45.53 -77.63
C LEU A 6 -11.89 45.42 -76.12
N LEU A 7 -10.90 44.62 -75.69
CA LEU A 7 -10.59 44.45 -74.26
C LEU A 7 -9.84 45.66 -73.67
N VAL A 8 -9.08 46.38 -74.49
CA VAL A 8 -8.34 47.59 -74.07
C VAL A 8 -9.28 48.78 -73.90
N LEU A 9 -10.41 48.84 -74.63
CA LEU A 9 -11.43 49.88 -74.45
C LEU A 9 -12.31 49.61 -73.21
N TYR A 10 -12.53 48.35 -72.83
CA TYR A 10 -13.32 48.01 -71.64
C TYR A 10 -12.57 48.31 -70.32
N LEU A 11 -11.23 48.14 -70.32
CA LEU A 11 -10.40 48.41 -69.12
C LEU A 11 -10.02 49.88 -68.94
N VAL A 12 -10.21 50.73 -69.96
CA VAL A 12 -10.02 52.19 -69.82
C VAL A 12 -11.26 52.86 -69.18
N HIS A 13 -12.43 52.23 -69.21
CA HIS A 13 -13.65 52.83 -68.66
C HIS A 13 -13.89 52.55 -67.16
N CYS A 14 -13.21 51.56 -66.57
CA CYS A 14 -13.32 51.24 -65.13
C CYS A 14 -12.25 51.87 -64.23
N THR A 15 -11.37 52.72 -64.76
CA THR A 15 -10.38 53.46 -63.96
C THR A 15 -10.54 54.97 -64.13
N SER A 16 -11.72 55.48 -63.76
CA SER A 16 -11.79 56.83 -63.20
C SER A 16 -11.66 56.68 -61.68
N HIS A 17 -10.80 57.50 -61.06
CA HIS A 17 -10.43 57.51 -59.65
C HIS A 17 -9.40 56.47 -59.17
N ARG A 18 -8.16 56.60 -59.65
CA ARG A 18 -6.97 57.00 -58.86
C ARG A 18 -5.73 56.85 -59.73
N GLY A 19 -4.94 57.92 -59.83
CA GLY A 19 -3.88 58.11 -60.81
C GLY A 19 -2.74 57.10 -60.70
N PHE A 20 -2.29 56.60 -61.86
CA PHE A 20 -1.00 55.95 -62.03
C PHE A 20 -0.10 56.87 -62.86
N SER A 21 1.12 57.11 -62.37
CA SER A 21 2.00 58.18 -62.87
C SER A 21 2.88 57.77 -64.07
N SER A 22 2.98 56.48 -64.43
CA SER A 22 3.73 56.12 -65.65
C SER A 22 3.48 54.71 -66.21
N LYS A 23 3.66 54.56 -67.54
CA LYS A 23 3.60 53.27 -68.27
C LYS A 23 4.68 52.25 -67.84
N SER A 24 5.76 52.69 -67.19
CA SER A 24 6.82 51.79 -66.69
C SER A 24 6.41 51.06 -65.41
N GLU A 25 5.58 51.68 -64.57
CA GLU A 25 5.06 51.09 -63.33
C GLU A 25 4.00 49.99 -63.60
N LEU A 26 3.16 50.21 -64.63
CA LEU A 26 2.21 49.19 -65.07
C LEU A 26 2.93 47.97 -65.67
N ARG A 27 4.00 48.19 -66.44
CA ARG A 27 4.81 47.13 -67.04
C ARG A 27 5.61 46.33 -66.01
N SER A 28 6.09 46.96 -64.93
CA SER A 28 6.80 46.26 -63.85
C SER A 28 5.84 45.39 -63.02
N LYS A 29 4.63 45.87 -62.74
CA LYS A 29 3.58 45.08 -62.05
C LYS A 29 3.04 43.93 -62.91
N VAL A 30 2.84 44.14 -64.21
CA VAL A 30 2.43 43.06 -65.15
C VAL A 30 3.56 42.03 -65.35
N ARG A 31 4.84 42.45 -65.42
CA ARG A 31 5.97 41.49 -65.46
C ARG A 31 6.18 40.72 -64.15
N ARG A 32 5.77 41.27 -63.01
CA ARG A 32 5.74 40.57 -61.71
C ARG A 32 4.59 39.56 -61.65
N TRP A 33 3.47 39.85 -62.31
CA TRP A 33 2.32 38.96 -62.44
C TRP A 33 2.57 37.78 -63.41
N ILE A 34 3.27 38.03 -64.53
CA ILE A 34 3.57 36.99 -65.55
C ILE A 34 4.70 36.03 -65.13
N ARG A 35 5.60 36.41 -64.21
CA ARG A 35 6.75 35.58 -63.79
C ARG A 35 6.44 34.53 -62.72
N GLY A 36 5.17 34.17 -62.53
CA GLY A 36 4.75 33.24 -61.49
C GLY A 36 4.86 33.91 -60.13
N GLY A 37 3.76 34.50 -59.67
CA GLY A 37 3.66 34.95 -58.29
C GLY A 37 4.01 33.78 -57.38
N ASP A 38 5.10 33.92 -56.64
CA ASP A 38 5.48 33.06 -55.54
C ASP A 38 4.31 33.12 -54.53
N SER A 39 3.34 32.22 -54.68
CA SER A 39 2.19 32.08 -53.79
C SER A 39 2.68 31.48 -52.48
N ARG A 40 3.54 32.22 -51.77
CA ARG A 40 3.96 31.86 -50.43
C ARG A 40 2.74 32.05 -49.54
N THR A 41 2.05 30.96 -49.27
CA THR A 41 0.99 30.94 -48.26
C THR A 41 1.60 31.31 -46.92
N GLU A 42 1.04 32.33 -46.29
CA GLU A 42 1.35 32.66 -44.92
C GLU A 42 0.78 31.57 -43.99
N ALA A 43 1.32 31.48 -42.78
CA ALA A 43 0.81 30.57 -41.77
C ALA A 43 -0.68 30.86 -41.50
N GLY A 44 -1.46 29.83 -41.20
CA GLY A 44 -2.92 29.91 -41.03
C GLY A 44 -3.71 30.00 -42.33
N SER A 45 -3.08 29.88 -43.51
CA SER A 45 -3.76 29.94 -44.80
C SER A 45 -3.23 28.95 -45.84
N LEU A 46 -4.12 28.46 -46.70
CA LEU A 46 -3.82 27.57 -47.82
C LEU A 46 -3.99 28.26 -49.17
N PRO A 47 -3.41 27.74 -50.26
CA PRO A 47 -3.67 28.28 -51.59
C PRO A 47 -5.14 28.05 -51.94
N ALA A 48 -5.84 29.10 -52.37
CA ALA A 48 -7.22 28.97 -52.84
C ALA A 48 -7.28 28.04 -54.06
N TYR A 49 -8.38 27.30 -54.21
CA TYR A 49 -8.55 26.31 -55.29
C TYR A 49 -8.31 26.88 -56.70
N ASN A 50 -8.66 28.15 -56.91
CA ASN A 50 -8.48 28.88 -58.16
C ASN A 50 -7.03 29.38 -58.40
N LYS A 51 -6.11 29.14 -57.45
CA LYS A 51 -4.71 29.61 -57.45
C LYS A 51 -4.54 31.13 -57.55
N LEU A 52 -5.59 31.90 -57.24
CA LEU A 52 -5.61 33.36 -57.33
C LEU A 52 -5.60 34.06 -55.96
N GLY A 53 -5.38 33.32 -54.86
CA GLY A 53 -5.32 33.87 -53.50
C GLY A 53 -5.07 32.80 -52.45
N CYS A 54 -5.28 33.15 -51.19
CA CYS A 54 -5.18 32.24 -50.04
C CYS A 54 -6.53 32.16 -49.30
N GLN A 55 -6.83 31.00 -48.71
CA GLN A 55 -7.99 30.77 -47.85
C GLN A 55 -7.52 30.44 -46.44
N ARG A 56 -8.08 31.08 -45.41
CA ARG A 56 -7.75 30.76 -44.01
C ARG A 56 -8.27 29.40 -43.59
N CYS A 57 -7.54 28.77 -42.68
CA CYS A 57 -7.99 27.57 -41.97
C CYS A 57 -9.25 27.86 -41.14
N GLN A 58 -10.06 26.83 -40.88
CA GLN A 58 -11.20 26.95 -39.95
C GLN A 58 -10.69 27.29 -38.55
N SER A 59 -11.52 27.94 -37.71
CA SER A 59 -11.10 28.48 -36.41
C SER A 59 -10.39 27.48 -35.49
N ASN A 60 -10.69 26.18 -35.64
CA ASN A 60 -10.10 25.08 -34.87
C ASN A 60 -8.92 24.37 -35.57
N GLN A 61 -8.42 24.93 -36.66
CA GLN A 61 -7.35 24.36 -37.46
C GLN A 61 -6.19 25.35 -37.60
N PHE A 62 -5.00 24.80 -37.83
CA PHE A 62 -3.78 25.57 -38.09
C PHE A 62 -3.10 25.10 -39.38
N SER A 63 -2.19 25.92 -39.91
CA SER A 63 -1.28 25.52 -40.97
C SER A 63 0.04 26.28 -40.87
N TRP A 64 1.16 25.58 -41.02
CA TRP A 64 2.44 26.27 -41.13
C TRP A 64 2.60 26.92 -42.50
N LYS A 65 3.56 27.84 -42.60
CA LYS A 65 3.88 28.53 -43.85
C LYS A 65 4.21 27.54 -44.97
N GLY A 66 3.49 27.61 -46.09
CA GLY A 66 3.71 26.70 -47.23
C GLY A 66 3.00 25.34 -47.13
N ALA A 67 2.16 25.11 -46.10
CA ALA A 67 1.39 23.88 -46.00
C ALA A 67 0.35 23.74 -47.14
N SER A 68 0.04 22.49 -47.49
CA SER A 68 -0.94 22.14 -48.52
C SER A 68 -2.33 21.83 -47.95
N HIS A 69 -2.45 21.63 -46.64
CA HIS A 69 -3.69 21.36 -45.92
C HIS A 69 -3.63 21.94 -44.50
N CYS A 70 -4.79 22.15 -43.89
CA CYS A 70 -4.91 22.57 -42.50
C CYS A 70 -5.01 21.33 -41.61
N GLU A 71 -4.42 21.39 -40.44
CA GLU A 71 -4.40 20.32 -39.45
C GLU A 71 -5.10 20.75 -38.17
N PHE A 72 -5.48 19.79 -37.34
CA PHE A 72 -6.02 20.03 -36.00
C PHE A 72 -4.89 19.94 -34.97
N CYS A 73 -5.01 20.71 -33.90
CA CYS A 73 -4.09 20.61 -32.77
C CYS A 73 -4.29 19.30 -31.99
N SER A 74 -3.23 18.86 -31.32
CA SER A 74 -3.26 17.69 -30.44
C SER A 74 -4.19 17.95 -29.24
N PRO A 75 -4.70 16.90 -28.57
CA PRO A 75 -5.40 17.07 -27.29
C PRO A 75 -4.57 17.94 -26.31
N GLY A 76 -5.23 18.90 -25.65
CA GLY A 76 -4.56 19.84 -24.74
C GLY A 76 -3.95 21.08 -25.41
N GLU A 77 -4.10 21.24 -26.73
CA GLU A 77 -3.63 22.40 -27.47
C GLU A 77 -4.76 23.06 -28.29
N VAL A 78 -4.62 24.35 -28.58
CA VAL A 78 -5.52 25.11 -29.46
C VAL A 78 -4.70 25.90 -30.49
N PRO A 79 -5.27 26.24 -31.68
CA PRO A 79 -4.58 27.08 -32.65
C PRO A 79 -4.22 28.45 -32.07
N THR A 80 -3.07 28.99 -32.44
CA THR A 80 -2.71 30.38 -32.14
C THR A 80 -3.67 31.36 -32.85
N PRO A 81 -3.79 32.62 -32.41
CA PRO A 81 -4.70 33.59 -33.03
C PRO A 81 -4.45 33.84 -34.53
N ASP A 82 -3.23 33.61 -35.01
CA ASP A 82 -2.84 33.66 -36.42
C ASP A 82 -2.99 32.31 -37.15
N GLN A 83 -3.41 31.26 -36.44
CA GLN A 83 -3.57 29.88 -36.92
C GLN A 83 -2.29 29.30 -37.53
N GLY A 84 -1.13 29.83 -37.15
CA GLY A 84 0.16 29.40 -37.68
C GLY A 84 0.78 28.21 -36.96
N SER A 85 0.32 27.94 -35.74
CA SER A 85 0.82 26.87 -34.86
C SER A 85 -0.23 26.49 -33.81
N CYS A 86 0.08 25.50 -32.99
CA CYS A 86 -0.69 25.14 -31.80
C CYS A 86 -0.01 25.68 -30.55
N GLN A 87 -0.80 26.05 -29.55
CA GLN A 87 -0.34 26.44 -28.22
C GLN A 87 -1.00 25.57 -27.15
N ALA A 88 -0.24 25.19 -26.14
CA ALA A 88 -0.75 24.42 -25.02
C ALA A 88 -1.77 25.21 -24.20
N CYS A 89 -2.79 24.52 -23.69
CA CYS A 89 -3.74 25.12 -22.78
C CYS A 89 -3.07 25.56 -21.47
N PRO A 90 -3.51 26.69 -20.88
CA PRO A 90 -3.02 27.12 -19.58
C PRO A 90 -3.37 26.09 -18.50
N PRO A 91 -2.69 26.12 -17.33
CA PRO A 91 -3.01 25.24 -16.21
C PRO A 91 -4.51 25.21 -15.89
N GLN A 92 -5.02 24.04 -15.51
CA GLN A 92 -6.45 23.78 -15.24
C GLN A 92 -7.40 23.95 -16.43
N HIS A 93 -6.88 24.00 -17.66
CA HIS A 93 -7.72 24.01 -18.86
C HIS A 93 -7.39 22.85 -19.79
N PHE A 94 -8.39 22.43 -20.57
CA PHE A 94 -8.30 21.33 -21.50
C PHE A 94 -9.00 21.68 -22.82
N ALA A 95 -8.49 21.12 -23.92
CA ALA A 95 -9.04 21.24 -25.25
C ALA A 95 -9.14 19.84 -25.88
N PRO A 96 -10.34 19.33 -26.21
CA PRO A 96 -10.47 18.11 -26.99
C PRO A 96 -9.97 18.33 -28.42
N ILE A 97 -9.75 17.23 -29.16
CA ILE A 97 -9.43 17.28 -30.58
C ILE A 97 -10.49 18.13 -31.31
N ASN A 98 -10.04 19.08 -32.14
CA ASN A 98 -10.87 20.05 -32.89
C ASN A 98 -11.44 21.22 -32.07
N ALA A 99 -10.95 21.48 -30.86
CA ALA A 99 -11.31 22.69 -30.13
C ALA A 99 -10.55 23.93 -30.62
N ASP A 100 -11.22 25.08 -30.61
CA ASP A 100 -10.65 26.40 -30.88
C ASP A 100 -10.40 27.23 -29.61
N VAL A 101 -10.87 26.75 -28.45
CA VAL A 101 -10.67 27.39 -27.15
C VAL A 101 -10.39 26.36 -26.05
N CYS A 102 -9.52 26.71 -25.12
CA CYS A 102 -9.28 25.93 -23.91
C CYS A 102 -10.43 26.13 -22.93
N GLN A 103 -11.02 25.04 -22.45
CA GLN A 103 -12.08 25.07 -21.45
C GLN A 103 -11.52 24.75 -20.07
N PRO A 104 -11.98 25.40 -18.98
CA PRO A 104 -11.55 25.07 -17.64
C PRO A 104 -12.02 23.67 -17.24
N CYS A 105 -11.16 22.90 -16.60
CA CYS A 105 -11.61 21.71 -15.89
C CYS A 105 -12.39 22.16 -14.65
N GLY A 106 -13.71 21.96 -14.68
CA GLY A 106 -14.57 22.25 -13.53
C GLY A 106 -14.30 21.24 -12.42
N PHE A 107 -14.25 21.70 -11.17
CA PHE A 107 -14.25 20.79 -10.02
C PHE A 107 -15.45 19.82 -10.12
N PRO A 108 -15.26 18.49 -9.98
CA PRO A 108 -14.11 17.77 -9.41
C PRO A 108 -13.11 17.18 -10.43
N PHE A 109 -12.79 17.85 -11.53
CA PHE A 109 -11.85 17.34 -12.54
C PHE A 109 -10.60 18.22 -12.63
N ILE A 110 -9.44 17.60 -12.82
CA ILE A 110 -8.14 18.27 -12.98
C ILE A 110 -7.57 18.00 -14.38
N ALA A 111 -6.88 18.99 -14.94
CA ALA A 111 -6.25 18.87 -16.25
C ALA A 111 -5.04 17.92 -16.21
N THR A 112 -4.99 16.96 -17.14
CA THR A 112 -3.84 16.09 -17.42
C THR A 112 -3.41 16.26 -18.88
N GLU A 113 -2.31 15.62 -19.32
CA GLU A 113 -1.76 15.77 -20.69
C GLU A 113 -2.75 15.48 -21.84
N GLY A 114 -3.93 14.91 -21.57
CA GLY A 114 -4.93 14.66 -22.61
C GLY A 114 -6.39 14.64 -22.19
N ALA A 115 -6.73 14.98 -20.93
CA ALA A 115 -8.12 15.01 -20.45
C ALA A 115 -8.28 15.78 -19.13
N CYS A 116 -9.51 16.20 -18.83
CA CYS A 116 -9.92 16.48 -17.46
C CYS A 116 -10.23 15.15 -16.76
N VAL A 117 -9.38 14.75 -15.81
CA VAL A 117 -9.53 13.49 -15.07
C VAL A 117 -10.09 13.80 -13.69
N TRP A 118 -10.97 12.94 -13.18
CA TRP A 118 -11.51 13.07 -11.84
C TRP A 118 -10.36 12.98 -10.83
N TRP A 119 -10.14 13.99 -9.98
CA TRP A 119 -8.94 14.05 -9.12
C TRP A 119 -8.83 12.85 -8.17
N HIS A 120 -9.97 12.28 -7.77
CA HIS A 120 -10.01 11.04 -7.01
C HIS A 120 -9.41 9.84 -7.77
N LEU A 121 -9.47 9.77 -9.10
CA LEU A 121 -8.80 8.69 -9.86
C LEU A 121 -7.28 8.81 -9.79
N VAL A 122 -6.75 10.03 -9.76
CA VAL A 122 -5.32 10.27 -9.56
C VAL A 122 -4.93 9.89 -8.13
N ILE A 123 -5.73 10.25 -7.13
CA ILE A 123 -5.52 9.77 -5.75
C ILE A 123 -5.62 8.26 -5.67
N PHE A 124 -6.63 7.62 -6.27
CA PHE A 124 -6.76 6.17 -6.28
C PHE A 124 -5.56 5.50 -6.95
N ALA A 125 -5.04 6.05 -8.05
CA ALA A 125 -3.82 5.56 -8.68
C ALA A 125 -2.59 5.72 -7.77
N VAL A 126 -2.49 6.82 -7.01
CA VAL A 126 -1.45 7.05 -6.00
C VAL A 126 -1.61 6.13 -4.79
N VAL A 127 -2.82 5.84 -4.35
CA VAL A 127 -3.14 4.91 -3.26
C VAL A 127 -2.80 3.48 -3.68
N ILE A 128 -3.12 3.09 -4.92
CA ILE A 128 -2.77 1.79 -5.51
C ILE A 128 -1.24 1.68 -5.71
N ALA A 129 -0.57 2.75 -6.13
CA ALA A 129 0.89 2.77 -6.25
C ALA A 129 1.60 2.85 -4.89
N GLY A 130 0.99 3.48 -3.89
CA GLY A 130 1.48 3.62 -2.51
C GLY A 130 1.36 2.33 -1.68
N VAL A 131 0.83 1.26 -2.28
CA VAL A 131 1.02 -0.11 -1.77
C VAL A 131 2.50 -0.52 -1.88
N ALA A 132 3.30 0.15 -2.72
CA ALA A 132 4.75 0.14 -2.67
C ALA A 132 5.25 1.31 -1.79
N GLU A 133 5.63 1.01 -0.54
CA GLU A 133 6.15 1.98 0.45
C GLU A 133 7.55 2.56 0.09
N GLU A 134 7.75 3.12 -1.10
CA GLU A 134 8.95 3.91 -1.38
C GLU A 134 8.81 5.32 -0.78
N ALA A 135 9.79 5.75 0.02
CA ALA A 135 9.78 7.07 0.67
C ALA A 135 9.67 8.24 -0.32
N ASP A 136 10.16 8.05 -1.54
CA ASP A 136 10.11 9.02 -2.61
C ASP A 136 8.73 9.13 -3.26
N THR A 137 7.88 8.11 -3.16
CA THR A 137 6.58 8.07 -3.84
C THR A 137 5.67 9.16 -3.29
N VAL A 138 5.57 9.28 -1.97
CA VAL A 138 4.73 10.30 -1.33
C VAL A 138 5.23 11.70 -1.64
N ILE A 139 6.54 11.95 -1.53
CA ILE A 139 7.15 13.26 -1.83
C ILE A 139 6.94 13.63 -3.30
N ARG A 140 7.16 12.67 -4.21
CA ARG A 140 6.98 12.87 -5.65
C ARG A 140 5.54 13.18 -6.01
N TYR A 141 4.57 12.49 -5.42
CA TYR A 141 3.15 12.74 -5.70
C TYR A 141 2.62 13.99 -5.01
N THR A 142 3.09 14.33 -3.80
CA THR A 142 2.80 15.62 -3.17
C THR A 142 3.21 16.78 -4.08
N ALA A 143 4.42 16.74 -4.63
CA ALA A 143 4.90 17.78 -5.56
C ALA A 143 4.09 17.86 -6.86
N VAL A 144 3.53 16.73 -7.33
CA VAL A 144 2.64 16.70 -8.50
C VAL A 144 1.26 17.29 -8.16
N LEU A 145 0.69 16.92 -7.01
CA LEU A 145 -0.62 17.40 -6.56
C LEU A 145 -0.60 18.91 -6.25
N GLU A 146 0.47 19.42 -5.65
CA GLU A 146 0.68 20.86 -5.44
C GLU A 146 0.71 21.61 -6.78
N LYS A 147 1.42 21.08 -7.80
CA LYS A 147 1.44 21.67 -9.16
C LYS A 147 0.08 21.65 -9.85
N LEU A 148 -0.78 20.71 -9.48
CA LEU A 148 -2.15 20.61 -9.97
C LEU A 148 -3.14 21.47 -9.16
N GLY A 149 -2.65 22.32 -8.25
CA GLY A 149 -3.46 23.29 -7.51
C GLY A 149 -4.31 22.68 -6.39
N VAL A 150 -4.01 21.44 -5.97
CA VAL A 150 -4.57 20.89 -4.74
C VAL A 150 -3.94 21.61 -3.56
N ASP A 151 -4.76 22.06 -2.61
CA ASP A 151 -4.24 22.78 -1.46
C ASP A 151 -3.35 21.86 -0.60
N LYS A 152 -2.27 22.43 -0.09
CA LYS A 152 -1.27 21.69 0.69
C LYS A 152 -1.85 21.03 1.94
N GLN A 153 -2.82 21.67 2.58
CA GLN A 153 -3.44 21.15 3.80
C GLN A 153 -4.24 19.87 3.54
N THR A 154 -4.94 19.80 2.41
CA THR A 154 -5.64 18.60 1.93
C THR A 154 -4.65 17.49 1.60
N ILE A 155 -3.54 17.80 0.92
CA ILE A 155 -2.49 16.80 0.62
C ILE A 155 -1.89 16.27 1.92
N ASP A 156 -1.48 17.15 2.83
CA ASP A 156 -0.89 16.78 4.12
C ASP A 156 -1.87 15.92 4.92
N GLY A 157 -3.17 16.27 4.93
CA GLY A 157 -4.22 15.48 5.57
C GLY A 157 -4.37 14.06 5.00
N GLN A 158 -4.42 13.93 3.67
CA GLN A 158 -4.51 12.64 3.00
C GLN A 158 -3.25 11.78 3.19
N VAL A 159 -2.07 12.39 3.17
CA VAL A 159 -0.81 11.71 3.47
C VAL A 159 -0.79 11.21 4.92
N CYS A 160 -1.22 12.03 5.88
CA CYS A 160 -1.33 11.61 7.27
C CYS A 160 -2.29 10.42 7.44
N GLU A 161 -3.45 10.46 6.79
CA GLU A 161 -4.44 9.37 6.83
C GLU A 161 -3.87 8.07 6.24
N MET A 162 -3.19 8.16 5.08
CA MET A 162 -2.55 7.00 4.45
C MET A 162 -1.45 6.40 5.34
N LEU A 163 -0.58 7.25 5.91
CA LEU A 163 0.49 6.80 6.82
C LEU A 163 -0.08 6.16 8.09
N ALA A 164 -1.19 6.67 8.62
CA ALA A 164 -1.89 6.08 9.75
C ALA A 164 -2.40 4.67 9.40
N VAL A 165 -3.03 4.50 8.23
CA VAL A 165 -3.52 3.19 7.75
C VAL A 165 -2.37 2.21 7.52
N GLN A 166 -1.29 2.66 6.88
CA GLN A 166 -0.09 1.84 6.68
C GLN A 166 0.48 1.38 8.03
N SER A 167 0.66 2.29 8.97
CA SER A 167 1.16 1.97 10.32
C SER A 167 0.26 0.98 11.07
N GLN A 168 -1.07 1.09 10.93
CA GLN A 168 -2.03 0.17 11.56
C GLN A 168 -1.99 -1.24 10.94
N ARG A 169 -1.75 -1.32 9.62
CA ARG A 169 -1.71 -2.59 8.87
C ARG A 169 -0.31 -3.19 8.78
N ALA A 170 0.72 -2.44 9.13
CA ALA A 170 2.10 -2.88 9.12
C ALA A 170 2.31 -3.99 10.16
N GLY A 171 2.94 -5.07 9.76
CA GLY A 171 3.40 -6.17 10.59
C GLY A 171 4.90 -6.32 10.51
N VAL A 172 5.46 -7.10 11.42
CA VAL A 172 6.89 -7.39 11.45
C VAL A 172 7.18 -8.64 10.62
N GLY A 173 8.14 -8.54 9.70
CA GLY A 173 8.58 -9.66 8.89
C GLY A 173 9.27 -10.74 9.73
N MET A 174 9.00 -12.01 9.42
CA MET A 174 9.63 -13.15 10.10
C MET A 174 11.15 -13.12 10.01
N GLN A 175 11.70 -12.66 8.87
CA GLN A 175 13.15 -12.52 8.69
C GLN A 175 13.76 -11.58 9.72
N TYR A 176 13.10 -10.46 10.04
CA TYR A 176 13.57 -9.54 11.07
C TYR A 176 13.50 -10.15 12.47
N LEU A 177 12.41 -10.86 12.80
CA LEU A 177 12.29 -11.58 14.07
C LEU A 177 13.38 -12.63 14.28
N LEU A 178 13.85 -13.27 13.20
CA LEU A 178 14.91 -14.27 13.22
C LEU A 178 16.32 -13.70 12.97
N SER A 179 16.44 -12.39 12.81
CA SER A 179 17.71 -11.73 12.46
C SER A 179 18.61 -11.50 13.67
N ASP A 180 19.93 -11.50 13.41
CA ASP A 180 20.93 -11.08 14.39
C ASP A 180 20.69 -9.63 14.83
N THR A 181 20.22 -8.75 13.94
CA THR A 181 19.93 -7.35 14.25
C THR A 181 18.90 -7.22 15.38
N PHE A 182 17.80 -7.97 15.34
CA PHE A 182 16.82 -7.93 16.42
C PHE A 182 17.35 -8.60 17.69
N ALA A 183 18.10 -9.69 17.56
CA ALA A 183 18.70 -10.39 18.70
C ALA A 183 19.73 -9.52 19.43
N GLU A 184 20.61 -8.82 18.71
CA GLU A 184 21.57 -7.87 19.26
C GLU A 184 20.88 -6.67 19.91
N LEU A 185 19.80 -6.15 19.32
CA LEU A 185 19.00 -5.10 19.94
C LEU A 185 18.40 -5.56 21.27
N ALA A 186 17.77 -6.74 21.30
CA ALA A 186 17.14 -7.29 22.49
C ALA A 186 18.17 -7.57 23.60
N THR A 187 19.25 -8.28 23.28
CA THR A 187 20.29 -8.65 24.24
C THR A 187 21.11 -7.44 24.70
N GLY A 188 21.45 -6.52 23.79
CA GLY A 188 22.22 -5.32 24.11
C GLY A 188 21.46 -4.33 25.00
N ARG A 189 20.16 -4.16 24.78
CA ARG A 189 19.32 -3.28 25.62
C ARG A 189 19.02 -3.89 26.99
N THR A 190 18.80 -5.20 27.06
CA THR A 190 18.43 -5.88 28.32
C THR A 190 19.64 -6.35 29.14
N ASN A 191 20.82 -6.44 28.53
CA ASN A 191 22.03 -7.06 29.09
C ASN A 191 21.80 -8.51 29.54
N LYS A 192 20.92 -9.24 28.83
CA LYS A 192 20.62 -10.66 29.05
C LYS A 192 20.92 -11.44 27.78
N ALA A 193 21.44 -12.66 27.93
CA ALA A 193 21.74 -13.54 26.80
C ALA A 193 20.47 -14.05 26.10
N ASP A 194 19.41 -14.30 26.87
CA ASP A 194 18.11 -14.73 26.35
C ASP A 194 16.97 -14.02 27.10
N PRO A 195 16.68 -12.74 26.76
CA PRO A 195 15.68 -11.96 27.47
C PRO A 195 14.26 -12.44 27.18
N THR A 196 13.37 -12.32 28.16
CA THR A 196 11.92 -12.42 27.92
C THR A 196 11.39 -11.15 27.27
N PHE A 197 10.23 -11.20 26.62
CA PHE A 197 9.59 -9.99 26.11
C PHE A 197 9.09 -9.06 27.23
N ILE A 198 8.92 -9.56 28.46
CA ILE A 198 8.77 -8.71 29.66
C ILE A 198 10.06 -7.95 29.95
N ASP A 199 11.23 -8.59 29.87
CA ASP A 199 12.52 -7.91 30.06
C ASP A 199 12.74 -6.85 28.98
N MET A 200 12.44 -7.19 27.72
CA MET A 200 12.56 -6.26 26.59
C MET A 200 11.61 -5.07 26.75
N LYS A 201 10.39 -5.28 27.25
CA LYS A 201 9.45 -4.18 27.53
C LYS A 201 10.07 -3.11 28.43
N GLU A 202 10.65 -3.54 29.55
CA GLU A 202 11.30 -2.64 30.50
C GLU A 202 12.44 -1.87 29.82
N ALA A 203 13.32 -2.58 29.11
CA ALA A 203 14.47 -1.97 28.45
C ALA A 203 14.13 -1.07 27.25
N PHE A 204 13.03 -1.36 26.54
CA PHE A 204 12.66 -0.67 25.30
C PHE A 204 11.84 0.59 25.58
N TRP A 205 10.91 0.58 26.54
CA TRP A 205 9.99 1.70 26.77
C TRP A 205 10.05 2.31 28.16
N LEU A 206 10.52 1.57 29.18
CA LEU A 206 10.58 2.03 30.57
C LEU A 206 12.01 2.34 31.02
N SER A 207 12.91 2.59 30.06
CA SER A 207 14.31 2.96 30.29
C SER A 207 14.54 4.47 30.14
N GLU A 208 15.76 4.92 30.42
CA GLU A 208 16.14 6.35 30.27
C GLU A 208 16.22 6.81 28.81
N ASP A 209 16.40 5.88 27.86
CA ASP A 209 16.40 6.13 26.42
C ASP A 209 15.34 5.26 25.69
N PRO A 210 14.04 5.60 25.79
CA PRO A 210 12.99 4.77 25.20
C PRO A 210 13.00 4.78 23.66
N ILE A 211 12.85 3.60 23.06
CA ILE A 211 12.85 3.38 21.61
C ILE A 211 11.62 4.05 20.97
N GLY A 212 11.88 4.96 20.03
CA GLY A 212 10.83 5.63 19.26
C GLY A 212 10.15 6.81 19.96
N SER A 213 10.62 7.21 21.15
CA SER A 213 10.08 8.33 21.93
C SER A 213 10.10 9.66 21.18
N ASN A 214 11.19 9.91 20.45
CA ASN A 214 11.40 11.15 19.69
C ASN A 214 10.72 11.16 18.32
N LEU A 215 10.08 10.05 17.92
CA LEU A 215 9.36 9.95 16.65
C LEU A 215 7.87 10.28 16.85
N ARG A 216 7.29 10.96 15.87
CA ARG A 216 5.83 11.16 15.82
C ARG A 216 5.16 9.88 15.33
N CYS A 217 4.18 9.39 16.08
CA CYS A 217 3.40 8.24 15.67
C CYS A 217 2.57 8.59 14.42
N PRO A 218 2.65 7.82 13.33
CA PRO A 218 1.84 8.06 12.14
C PRO A 218 0.33 7.99 12.41
N ARG A 219 -0.09 7.26 13.46
CA ARG A 219 -1.50 6.99 13.77
C ARG A 219 -2.21 8.15 14.45
N ASP A 220 -1.49 8.92 15.27
CA ASP A 220 -2.07 9.99 16.10
C ASP A 220 -1.28 11.30 16.12
N GLY A 221 -0.13 11.37 15.42
CA GLY A 221 0.73 12.54 15.32
C GLY A 221 1.47 12.92 16.62
N ARG A 222 1.24 12.21 17.73
CA ARG A 222 1.86 12.47 19.04
C ARG A 222 3.25 11.81 19.14
N PRO A 223 4.15 12.31 20.00
CA PRO A 223 5.43 11.65 20.28
C PRO A 223 5.26 10.22 20.79
N GLY A 224 6.22 9.35 20.49
CA GLY A 224 6.19 7.92 20.82
C GLY A 224 5.40 7.10 19.80
N CYS A 225 6.10 6.39 18.91
CA CYS A 225 5.51 5.51 17.90
C CYS A 225 5.50 4.04 18.31
N ALA A 226 4.74 3.20 17.59
CA ALA A 226 4.85 1.76 17.74
C ALA A 226 6.22 1.27 17.24
N LEU A 227 6.70 0.12 17.73
CA LEU A 227 8.02 -0.38 17.33
C LEU A 227 8.07 -0.73 15.84
N VAL A 228 6.97 -1.19 15.25
CA VAL A 228 6.86 -1.41 13.80
C VAL A 228 7.12 -0.13 12.99
N ASP A 229 6.85 1.05 13.55
CA ASP A 229 7.11 2.33 12.89
C ASP A 229 8.59 2.75 13.01
N TRP A 230 9.33 2.17 13.96
CA TRP A 230 10.74 2.48 14.26
C TRP A 230 11.73 1.54 13.57
N ILE A 231 11.37 0.27 13.35
CA ILE A 231 12.23 -0.71 12.68
C ILE A 231 12.47 -0.37 11.19
N PRO A 232 13.49 -0.95 10.54
CA PRO A 232 13.76 -0.73 9.11
C PRO A 232 12.54 -1.00 8.23
N ARG A 233 12.41 -0.25 7.13
CA ARG A 233 11.21 -0.32 6.26
C ARG A 233 11.09 -1.67 5.54
N GLU A 234 12.21 -2.25 5.17
CA GLU A 234 12.30 -3.58 4.59
C GLU A 234 11.83 -4.69 5.54
N ALA A 235 11.84 -4.43 6.85
CA ALA A 235 11.42 -5.37 7.89
C ALA A 235 9.92 -5.28 8.22
N ARG A 236 9.18 -4.36 7.58
CA ARG A 236 7.75 -4.18 7.81
C ARG A 236 6.96 -4.20 6.49
N ARG A 237 5.82 -4.88 6.50
CA ARG A 237 4.92 -5.08 5.36
C ARG A 237 3.48 -5.23 5.86
N GLU A 238 2.50 -5.34 4.97
CA GLU A 238 1.12 -5.62 5.40
C GLU A 238 1.02 -6.99 6.10
N GLN A 239 0.29 -7.04 7.21
CA GLN A 239 0.15 -8.24 8.04
C GLN A 239 -0.55 -9.38 7.28
N THR A 240 0.07 -10.55 7.30
CA THR A 240 -0.42 -11.80 6.69
C THR A 240 -0.90 -12.82 7.73
N HIS A 241 -0.36 -12.74 8.96
CA HIS A 241 -0.65 -13.68 10.04
C HIS A 241 -0.85 -12.94 11.35
N PHE A 242 -1.86 -13.33 12.13
CA PHE A 242 -2.00 -12.91 13.51
C PHE A 242 -1.17 -13.84 14.38
N MET A 243 -0.19 -13.31 15.12
CA MET A 243 0.59 -14.11 16.05
C MET A 243 -0.03 -14.04 17.44
N SER A 244 -0.55 -15.18 17.90
CA SER A 244 -0.99 -15.37 19.29
C SER A 244 0.14 -16.00 20.10
N TRP A 245 0.56 -15.34 21.18
CA TRP A 245 1.74 -15.73 21.98
C TRP A 245 1.71 -15.01 23.35
N THR A 246 2.70 -15.24 24.20
CA THR A 246 2.81 -14.56 25.51
C THR A 246 4.16 -13.91 25.73
N TRP A 247 4.13 -12.73 26.38
CA TRP A 247 5.33 -11.94 26.68
C TRP A 247 6.29 -12.61 27.67
N ARG A 248 5.85 -13.71 28.30
CA ARG A 248 6.69 -14.52 29.18
C ARG A 248 7.77 -15.30 28.43
N TYR A 249 7.60 -15.50 27.12
CA TYR A 249 8.57 -16.25 26.34
C TYR A 249 9.90 -15.54 26.25
N THR A 250 10.97 -16.32 26.21
CA THR A 250 12.29 -15.85 25.86
C THR A 250 12.40 -15.62 24.35
N LEU A 251 13.40 -14.85 23.94
CA LEU A 251 13.73 -14.69 22.53
C LEU A 251 14.06 -16.04 21.88
N GLY A 252 14.80 -16.90 22.58
CA GLY A 252 15.15 -18.24 22.16
C GLY A 252 13.92 -19.13 21.91
N GLU A 253 12.96 -19.13 22.83
CA GLU A 253 11.70 -19.87 22.69
C GLU A 253 10.92 -19.42 21.46
N LEU A 254 10.71 -18.11 21.30
CA LEU A 254 9.97 -17.56 20.16
C LEU A 254 10.67 -17.87 18.83
N THR A 255 11.99 -17.60 18.75
CA THR A 255 12.74 -17.82 17.50
C THR A 255 12.89 -19.31 17.15
N SER A 256 12.99 -20.20 18.14
CA SER A 256 12.96 -21.65 17.92
C SER A 256 11.63 -22.07 17.31
N ALA A 257 10.50 -21.60 17.84
CA ALA A 257 9.18 -21.88 17.29
C ALA A 257 9.03 -21.32 15.86
N LEU A 258 9.43 -20.07 15.62
CA LEU A 258 9.32 -19.47 14.29
C LEU A 258 10.19 -20.16 13.23
N ARG A 259 11.34 -20.74 13.61
CA ARG A 259 12.13 -21.58 12.68
C ARG A 259 11.42 -22.87 12.31
N MET A 260 10.75 -23.51 13.28
CA MET A 260 9.90 -24.68 13.01
C MET A 260 8.74 -24.32 12.06
N PHE A 261 8.13 -23.15 12.25
CA PHE A 261 7.08 -22.66 11.35
C PHE A 261 7.59 -22.36 9.94
N GLN A 262 8.75 -21.69 9.83
CA GLN A 262 9.34 -21.33 8.54
C GLN A 262 9.61 -22.55 7.64
N ALA A 263 9.97 -23.69 8.22
CA ALA A 263 10.26 -24.91 7.46
C ALA A 263 9.05 -25.43 6.64
N GLY A 264 7.82 -25.10 7.05
CA GLY A 264 6.59 -25.49 6.37
C GLY A 264 6.03 -24.44 5.39
N GLU A 265 6.66 -23.26 5.28
CA GLU A 265 6.06 -22.11 4.61
C GLU A 265 6.80 -21.72 3.32
N VAL A 266 6.04 -21.45 2.26
CA VAL A 266 6.56 -21.11 0.92
C VAL A 266 6.67 -19.60 0.72
N MET A 267 5.89 -18.81 1.45
CA MET A 267 5.80 -17.36 1.29
C MET A 267 6.38 -16.61 2.50
N GLU A 268 6.69 -15.33 2.28
CA GLU A 268 7.14 -14.44 3.34
C GLU A 268 6.01 -14.17 4.35
N ASN A 269 6.29 -14.48 5.62
CA ASN A 269 5.33 -14.31 6.71
C ASN A 269 5.56 -12.98 7.45
N VAL A 270 4.52 -12.17 7.48
CA VAL A 270 4.50 -10.86 8.13
C VAL A 270 3.44 -10.89 9.23
N HIS A 271 3.87 -10.64 10.45
CA HIS A 271 3.08 -10.95 11.63
C HIS A 271 2.51 -9.69 12.28
N PHE A 272 1.23 -9.71 12.63
CA PHE A 272 0.72 -8.93 13.74
C PHE A 272 1.26 -9.56 15.03
N MET A 273 2.26 -8.93 15.63
CA MET A 273 2.80 -9.31 16.92
C MET A 273 2.58 -8.14 17.89
N CYS A 274 1.75 -8.32 18.91
CA CYS A 274 1.31 -7.23 19.78
C CYS A 274 2.45 -6.38 20.37
N PHE A 275 3.64 -6.96 20.61
CA PHE A 275 4.85 -6.24 21.05
C PHE A 275 5.32 -5.17 20.04
N PHE A 276 5.25 -5.48 18.75
CA PHE A 276 5.70 -4.57 17.68
C PHE A 276 4.61 -3.59 17.24
N ILE A 277 3.38 -4.08 17.11
CA ILE A 277 2.31 -3.35 16.42
C ILE A 277 1.56 -2.43 17.38
N ASN A 278 1.30 -2.85 18.62
CA ASN A 278 0.59 -2.00 19.56
C ASN A 278 1.50 -0.82 19.95
N ASN A 279 0.92 0.39 20.06
CA ASN A 279 1.68 1.53 20.51
C ASN A 279 1.84 1.47 22.04
N GLN A 280 2.99 0.94 22.48
CA GLN A 280 3.30 0.73 23.89
C GLN A 280 3.36 2.04 24.69
N TYR A 281 3.60 3.19 24.05
CA TYR A 281 3.49 4.49 24.73
C TYR A 281 2.08 4.75 25.23
N ARG A 282 1.06 4.38 24.45
CA ARG A 282 -0.34 4.61 24.83
C ARG A 282 -0.82 3.60 25.87
N ILE A 283 -0.34 2.37 25.77
CA ILE A 283 -0.79 1.27 26.63
C ILE A 283 -0.03 1.26 27.96
N LEU A 284 1.29 1.36 27.93
CA LEU A 284 2.14 1.14 29.10
C LEU A 284 2.63 2.43 29.75
N VAL A 285 2.93 3.48 28.98
CA VAL A 285 3.54 4.71 29.50
C VAL A 285 2.49 5.72 29.92
N GLU A 286 1.45 5.90 29.10
CA GLU A 286 0.35 6.82 29.41
C GLU A 286 -0.72 6.20 30.31
N GLU A 287 -0.69 4.87 30.50
CA GLU A 287 -1.70 4.09 31.25
C GLU A 287 -3.14 4.52 30.93
N SER A 288 -3.42 4.94 29.68
CA SER A 288 -4.72 5.51 29.37
C SER A 288 -5.78 4.41 29.51
N THR A 289 -6.86 4.68 30.25
CA THR A 289 -7.97 3.74 30.47
C THR A 289 -8.64 3.27 29.17
N THR A 290 -8.47 3.99 28.07
CA THR A 290 -8.85 3.59 26.72
C THR A 290 -8.00 2.45 26.13
N GLY A 291 -6.77 2.29 26.62
CA GLY A 291 -5.77 1.37 26.09
C GLY A 291 -6.16 -0.09 26.25
N SER A 292 -6.75 -0.51 27.38
CA SER A 292 -7.24 -1.88 27.62
C SER A 292 -8.68 -2.09 27.12
N ALA A 293 -9.53 -1.07 27.24
CA ALA A 293 -10.93 -1.12 26.83
C ALA A 293 -11.10 -1.37 25.32
N ASP A 294 -10.20 -0.84 24.49
CA ASP A 294 -10.18 -1.04 23.03
C ASP A 294 -9.41 -2.29 22.58
N LEU A 295 -8.67 -3.01 23.47
CA LEU A 295 -7.84 -4.14 23.03
C LEU A 295 -8.66 -5.25 22.41
N GLU A 296 -9.82 -5.57 22.97
CA GLU A 296 -10.72 -6.59 22.41
C GLU A 296 -11.14 -6.22 20.98
N GLN A 297 -11.53 -4.96 20.76
CA GLN A 297 -11.91 -4.48 19.44
C GLN A 297 -10.70 -4.48 18.49
N VAL A 298 -9.53 -4.04 18.96
CA VAL A 298 -8.29 -4.05 18.18
C VAL A 298 -7.91 -5.48 17.78
N PHE A 299 -7.99 -6.44 18.70
CA PHE A 299 -7.68 -7.84 18.43
C PHE A 299 -8.72 -8.46 17.50
N GLU A 300 -10.02 -8.31 17.75
CA GLU A 300 -11.07 -8.87 16.89
C GLU A 300 -11.01 -8.27 15.47
N VAL A 301 -10.81 -6.96 15.34
CA VAL A 301 -10.68 -6.30 14.02
C VAL A 301 -9.44 -6.80 13.27
N ASN A 302 -8.28 -6.88 13.94
CA ASN A 302 -7.06 -7.34 13.27
C ASN A 302 -7.13 -8.82 12.92
N LEU A 303 -7.58 -9.66 13.86
CA LEU A 303 -7.70 -11.08 13.63
C LEU A 303 -8.69 -11.38 12.49
N LYS A 304 -9.85 -10.71 12.47
CA LYS A 304 -10.82 -10.81 11.38
C LYS A 304 -10.28 -10.32 10.04
N ARG A 305 -9.54 -9.20 10.02
CA ARG A 305 -8.95 -8.66 8.78
C ARG A 305 -7.87 -9.58 8.22
N ILE A 306 -7.02 -10.13 9.07
CA ILE A 306 -5.93 -11.01 8.66
C ILE A 306 -6.47 -12.38 8.25
N GLY A 307 -7.43 -12.92 8.99
CA GLY A 307 -8.12 -14.17 8.65
C GLY A 307 -7.28 -15.44 8.81
N ARG A 308 -6.11 -15.36 9.46
CA ARG A 308 -5.23 -16.49 9.78
C ARG A 308 -4.49 -16.23 11.08
N MET A 309 -4.36 -17.25 11.92
CA MET A 309 -3.63 -17.18 13.18
C MET A 309 -2.52 -18.23 13.24
N VAL A 310 -1.33 -17.80 13.65
CA VAL A 310 -0.27 -18.66 14.14
C VAL A 310 -0.19 -18.51 15.66
N ALA A 311 -0.30 -19.61 16.39
CA ALA A 311 -0.26 -19.62 17.84
C ALA A 311 1.02 -20.30 18.33
N ILE A 312 1.86 -19.54 19.04
CA ILE A 312 3.12 -20.04 19.59
C ILE A 312 2.83 -20.69 20.95
N LEU A 313 3.04 -22.01 21.01
CA LEU A 313 2.74 -22.84 22.16
C LEU A 313 4.06 -23.34 22.77
N ASP A 314 4.36 -22.94 24.00
CA ASP A 314 5.65 -23.24 24.64
C ASP A 314 5.88 -24.72 24.90
N ALA A 315 4.84 -25.45 25.25
CA ALA A 315 4.90 -26.89 25.54
C ALA A 315 3.59 -27.58 25.18
N TRP A 316 3.65 -28.87 24.87
CA TRP A 316 2.45 -29.69 24.68
C TRP A 316 1.81 -30.09 26.04
N HIS A 317 2.58 -30.04 27.12
CA HIS A 317 2.14 -30.37 28.48
C HIS A 317 2.10 -29.14 29.38
N GLN A 318 0.92 -28.85 29.94
CA GLN A 318 0.67 -27.69 30.82
C GLN A 318 1.27 -26.36 30.30
N PRO A 319 1.00 -25.97 29.05
CA PRO A 319 1.61 -24.79 28.46
C PRO A 319 1.28 -23.51 29.23
N VAL A 320 2.28 -22.63 29.35
CA VAL A 320 2.10 -21.28 29.86
C VAL A 320 1.13 -20.50 28.97
N TYR A 321 1.15 -20.74 27.65
CA TYR A 321 0.20 -20.17 26.70
C TYR A 321 -1.24 -20.26 27.23
N LEU A 322 -1.75 -21.46 27.48
CA LEU A 322 -3.15 -21.69 27.89
C LEU A 322 -3.47 -21.18 29.31
N SER A 323 -2.47 -20.80 30.08
CA SER A 323 -2.67 -20.14 31.39
C SER A 323 -3.00 -18.64 31.28
N ARG A 324 -2.93 -18.05 30.08
CA ARG A 324 -3.08 -16.59 29.85
C ARG A 324 -4.43 -16.27 29.25
N VAL A 325 -5.22 -15.46 29.97
CA VAL A 325 -6.61 -15.15 29.57
C VAL A 325 -6.71 -14.50 28.19
N TRP A 326 -5.72 -13.68 27.81
CA TRP A 326 -5.67 -13.02 26.50
C TRP A 326 -5.43 -14.01 25.35
N THR A 327 -4.57 -15.01 25.53
CA THR A 327 -4.38 -16.06 24.50
C THR A 327 -5.65 -16.91 24.34
N VAL A 328 -6.33 -17.19 25.46
CA VAL A 328 -7.64 -17.87 25.46
C VAL A 328 -8.69 -17.04 24.74
N PHE A 329 -8.70 -15.72 24.94
CA PHE A 329 -9.58 -14.82 24.21
C PHE A 329 -9.32 -14.85 22.71
N GLU A 330 -8.05 -14.81 22.30
CA GLU A 330 -7.67 -14.89 20.88
C GLU A 330 -8.14 -16.22 20.25
N GLN A 331 -7.96 -17.35 20.95
CA GLN A 331 -8.49 -18.66 20.53
C GLN A 331 -10.03 -18.67 20.47
N PHE A 332 -10.69 -18.04 21.45
CA PHE A 332 -12.15 -17.87 21.43
C PHE A 332 -12.61 -17.08 20.21
N VAL A 333 -11.98 -15.94 19.89
CA VAL A 333 -12.34 -15.13 18.73
C VAL A 333 -12.07 -15.90 17.44
N ALA A 334 -10.94 -16.60 17.34
CA ALA A 334 -10.63 -17.43 16.19
C ALA A 334 -11.68 -18.53 15.97
N SER A 335 -12.05 -19.25 17.04
CA SER A 335 -13.11 -20.26 17.03
C SER A 335 -14.47 -19.68 16.65
N LYS A 336 -14.85 -18.52 17.20
CA LYS A 336 -16.12 -17.84 16.94
C LYS A 336 -16.23 -17.40 15.48
N LEU A 337 -15.12 -16.99 14.87
CA LEU A 337 -15.06 -16.46 13.51
C LEU A 337 -14.62 -17.50 12.46
N ASP A 338 -14.44 -18.76 12.86
CA ASP A 338 -13.93 -19.86 12.01
C ASP A 338 -12.61 -19.51 11.31
N ILE A 339 -11.71 -18.85 12.06
CA ILE A 339 -10.40 -18.45 11.57
C ILE A 339 -9.43 -19.64 11.75
N PRO A 340 -8.70 -20.05 10.71
CA PRO A 340 -7.72 -21.12 10.83
C PRO A 340 -6.61 -20.75 11.82
N VAL A 341 -6.37 -21.65 12.77
CA VAL A 341 -5.31 -21.56 13.77
C VAL A 341 -4.30 -22.68 13.51
N GLN A 342 -3.03 -22.34 13.45
CA GLN A 342 -1.93 -23.30 13.43
C GLN A 342 -1.09 -23.16 14.71
N PHE A 343 -0.93 -24.25 15.45
CA PHE A 343 0.01 -24.27 16.56
C PHE A 343 1.44 -24.51 16.09
N VAL A 344 2.36 -23.79 16.71
CA VAL A 344 3.80 -23.90 16.47
C VAL A 344 4.48 -23.98 17.82
N MET A 345 5.41 -24.92 17.98
CA MET A 345 6.18 -25.09 19.21
C MET A 345 7.68 -24.90 18.99
N PRO A 346 8.44 -24.53 20.04
CA PRO A 346 9.89 -24.66 20.03
C PRO A 346 10.34 -26.09 19.69
N GLU A 347 11.49 -26.20 19.06
CA GLU A 347 12.08 -27.49 18.65
C GLU A 347 12.20 -28.47 19.81
N SER A 348 12.64 -28.00 20.99
CA SER A 348 12.76 -28.82 22.20
C SER A 348 11.42 -29.43 22.65
N SER A 349 10.33 -28.69 22.52
CA SER A 349 8.98 -29.13 22.87
C SER A 349 8.42 -30.12 21.85
N ALA A 350 8.67 -29.89 20.56
CA ALA A 350 8.35 -30.85 19.51
C ALA A 350 9.12 -32.18 19.69
N LEU A 351 10.42 -32.12 20.00
CA LEU A 351 11.25 -33.28 20.29
C LEU A 351 10.78 -34.04 21.54
N SER A 352 10.39 -33.32 22.59
CA SER A 352 9.81 -33.91 23.81
C SER A 352 8.51 -34.68 23.50
N LEU A 353 7.66 -34.13 22.63
CA LEU A 353 6.46 -34.83 22.17
C LEU A 353 6.84 -36.11 21.39
N GLN A 354 7.76 -36.02 20.43
CA GLN A 354 8.22 -37.18 19.66
C GLN A 354 8.80 -38.28 20.56
N GLN A 355 9.60 -37.91 21.57
CA GLN A 355 10.12 -38.86 22.56
C GLN A 355 9.00 -39.52 23.37
N THR A 356 7.93 -38.79 23.66
CA THR A 356 6.75 -39.31 24.35
C THR A 356 6.00 -40.29 23.47
N ILE A 357 5.76 -39.96 22.19
CA ILE A 357 5.13 -40.85 21.19
C ILE A 357 5.90 -42.18 21.07
N ARG A 358 7.24 -42.14 21.10
CA ARG A 358 8.09 -43.35 21.02
C ARG A 358 7.92 -44.33 22.19
N ARG A 359 7.22 -43.94 23.26
CA ARG A 359 6.89 -44.83 24.39
C ARG A 359 5.69 -45.74 24.10
N GLY A 360 5.08 -45.64 22.92
CA GLY A 360 3.90 -46.44 22.54
C GLY A 360 2.66 -46.01 23.32
N ASP A 361 1.80 -46.96 23.67
CA ASP A 361 0.49 -46.71 24.29
C ASP A 361 0.58 -45.81 25.55
N ALA A 362 1.56 -46.05 26.43
CA ALA A 362 1.76 -45.22 27.62
C ALA A 362 2.08 -43.75 27.31
N GLY A 363 2.80 -43.50 26.20
CA GLY A 363 3.05 -42.14 25.72
C GLY A 363 1.81 -41.48 25.14
N ILE A 364 1.01 -42.24 24.39
CA ILE A 364 -0.27 -41.76 23.82
C ILE A 364 -1.28 -41.46 24.93
N GLU A 365 -1.36 -42.28 25.97
CA GLU A 365 -2.18 -42.01 27.16
C GLU A 365 -1.75 -40.69 27.81
N GLN A 366 -0.45 -40.48 28.03
CA GLN A 366 0.08 -39.24 28.60
C GLN A 366 -0.28 -37.99 27.76
N ILE A 367 -0.18 -38.10 26.44
CA ILE A 367 -0.56 -37.01 25.52
C ILE A 367 -2.08 -36.75 25.60
N THR A 368 -2.88 -37.82 25.62
CA THR A 368 -4.35 -37.74 25.70
C THR A 368 -4.79 -37.08 27.01
N GLU A 369 -4.18 -37.44 28.14
CA GLU A 369 -4.41 -36.80 29.43
C GLU A 369 -4.09 -35.29 29.38
N SER A 370 -2.96 -34.93 28.77
CA SER A 370 -2.56 -33.53 28.61
C SER A 370 -3.57 -32.72 27.79
N LEU A 371 -4.01 -33.27 26.66
CA LEU A 371 -4.99 -32.65 25.76
C LEU A 371 -6.38 -32.55 26.38
N SER A 372 -6.73 -33.51 27.24
CA SER A 372 -8.01 -33.55 27.97
C SER A 372 -8.02 -32.59 29.16
N ALA A 373 -6.85 -32.14 29.63
CA ALA A 373 -6.71 -31.22 30.76
C ALA A 373 -6.79 -29.74 30.38
N VAL A 374 -7.03 -29.41 29.09
CA VAL A 374 -7.20 -28.04 28.61
C VAL A 374 -8.41 -27.39 29.29
N ASP A 375 -8.15 -26.30 30.02
CA ASP A 375 -9.15 -25.61 30.81
C ASP A 375 -8.95 -24.09 30.75
N SER A 376 -9.57 -23.47 29.74
CA SER A 376 -9.56 -22.03 29.51
C SER A 376 -10.14 -21.21 30.67
N GLN A 377 -11.00 -21.79 31.52
CA GLN A 377 -11.60 -21.08 32.65
C GLN A 377 -10.57 -20.78 33.76
N LYS A 378 -9.50 -21.58 33.86
CA LYS A 378 -8.40 -21.38 34.80
C LYS A 378 -7.42 -20.28 34.38
N ALA A 379 -7.46 -19.82 33.14
CA ALA A 379 -6.55 -18.81 32.63
C ALA A 379 -6.63 -17.51 33.44
N LYS A 380 -5.50 -16.81 33.58
CA LYS A 380 -5.32 -15.64 34.44
C LYS A 380 -4.83 -14.43 33.67
N ALA A 381 -5.21 -13.24 34.14
CA ALA A 381 -4.56 -11.98 33.78
C ALA A 381 -3.92 -11.34 35.01
N TRP A 382 -2.98 -10.44 34.76
CA TRP A 382 -2.46 -9.56 35.81
C TRP A 382 -3.49 -8.51 36.22
N CYS A 383 -4.24 -7.97 35.25
CA CYS A 383 -5.38 -7.10 35.48
C CYS A 383 -6.63 -7.94 35.78
N GLN A 384 -7.19 -7.79 36.99
CA GLN A 384 -8.37 -8.55 37.42
C GLN A 384 -9.63 -8.13 36.64
N GLU A 385 -9.74 -6.85 36.26
CA GLU A 385 -10.86 -6.35 35.45
C GLU A 385 -10.88 -7.00 34.07
N ASP A 386 -9.72 -7.09 33.41
CA ASP A 386 -9.58 -7.79 32.12
C ASP A 386 -9.92 -9.29 32.26
N GLU A 387 -9.48 -9.94 33.35
CA GLU A 387 -9.82 -11.35 33.60
C GLU A 387 -11.33 -11.56 33.72
N ILE A 388 -12.02 -10.72 34.50
CA ILE A 388 -13.47 -10.82 34.69
C ILE A 388 -14.22 -10.54 33.39
N LYS A 389 -13.80 -9.49 32.67
CA LYS A 389 -14.45 -9.06 31.43
C LYS A 389 -14.35 -10.13 30.35
N VAL A 390 -13.14 -10.62 30.06
CA VAL A 390 -12.90 -11.66 29.05
C VAL A 390 -13.65 -12.96 29.40
N LYS A 391 -13.61 -13.37 30.67
CA LYS A 391 -14.31 -14.59 31.10
C LYS A 391 -15.83 -14.46 30.96
N THR A 392 -16.39 -13.30 31.30
CA THR A 392 -17.82 -13.02 31.10
C THR A 392 -18.18 -13.09 29.61
N LEU A 393 -17.39 -12.47 28.73
CA LEU A 393 -17.62 -12.51 27.27
C LEU A 393 -17.62 -13.92 26.71
N ILE A 394 -16.67 -14.77 27.13
CA ILE A 394 -16.62 -16.18 26.70
C ILE A 394 -17.87 -16.92 27.20
N GLN A 395 -18.21 -16.74 28.49
CA GLN A 395 -19.34 -17.41 29.12
C GLN A 395 -20.69 -17.04 28.49
N GLU A 396 -20.87 -15.77 28.12
CA GLU A 396 -22.10 -15.26 27.49
C GLU A 396 -22.20 -15.56 25.98
N SER A 397 -21.10 -16.01 25.36
CA SER A 397 -21.03 -16.35 23.94
C SER A 397 -21.07 -17.87 23.72
N VAL A 398 -19.96 -18.48 23.27
CA VAL A 398 -19.87 -19.92 22.96
C VAL A 398 -19.61 -20.80 24.19
N GLY A 399 -19.19 -20.19 25.31
CA GLY A 399 -18.82 -20.87 26.55
C GLY A 399 -17.42 -21.51 26.54
N PHE A 400 -16.84 -21.70 27.73
CA PHE A 400 -15.48 -22.27 27.89
C PHE A 400 -15.35 -23.69 27.33
N SER A 401 -16.41 -24.50 27.38
CA SER A 401 -16.40 -25.86 26.83
C SER A 401 -16.11 -25.86 25.33
N HIS A 402 -16.71 -24.94 24.58
CA HIS A 402 -16.47 -24.83 23.14
C HIS A 402 -15.04 -24.36 22.83
N VAL A 403 -14.53 -23.39 23.60
CA VAL A 403 -13.13 -22.93 23.47
C VAL A 403 -12.15 -24.07 23.77
N ASN A 404 -12.38 -24.85 24.83
CA ASN A 404 -11.55 -26.00 25.17
C ASN A 404 -11.58 -27.05 24.05
N GLN A 405 -12.76 -27.38 23.52
CA GLN A 405 -12.90 -28.31 22.39
C GLN A 405 -12.14 -27.84 21.16
N HIS A 406 -12.22 -26.54 20.82
CA HIS A 406 -11.49 -25.95 19.71
C HIS A 406 -9.97 -26.09 19.92
N VAL A 407 -9.45 -25.64 21.07
CA VAL A 407 -8.02 -25.73 21.38
C VAL A 407 -7.53 -27.19 21.35
N THR A 408 -8.27 -28.11 21.97
CA THR A 408 -7.95 -29.54 21.95
C THR A 408 -7.93 -30.08 20.52
N ALA A 409 -8.88 -29.70 19.66
CA ALA A 409 -8.91 -30.12 18.27
C ALA A 409 -7.70 -29.61 17.46
N VAL A 410 -7.34 -28.33 17.62
CA VAL A 410 -6.16 -27.74 16.95
C VAL A 410 -4.87 -28.40 17.46
N MET A 411 -4.74 -28.65 18.77
CA MET A 411 -3.59 -29.37 19.32
C MET A 411 -3.52 -30.81 18.81
N LEU A 412 -4.65 -31.52 18.70
CA LEU A 412 -4.73 -32.87 18.16
C LEU A 412 -4.25 -32.92 16.70
N ASN A 413 -4.69 -31.97 15.87
CA ASN A 413 -4.25 -31.88 14.48
C ASN A 413 -2.74 -31.69 14.40
N TRP A 414 -2.19 -30.78 15.20
CA TRP A 414 -0.74 -30.55 15.26
C TRP A 414 0.04 -31.78 15.74
N VAL A 415 -0.43 -32.50 16.76
CA VAL A 415 0.18 -33.78 17.18
C VAL A 415 0.20 -34.77 16.02
N GLY A 416 -0.88 -34.82 15.22
CA GLY A 416 -0.95 -35.61 14.00
C GLY A 416 0.14 -35.24 12.99
N GLU A 417 0.35 -33.95 12.72
CA GLU A 417 1.39 -33.44 11.82
C GLU A 417 2.80 -33.82 12.31
N VAL A 418 3.07 -33.74 13.62
CA VAL A 418 4.36 -34.17 14.20
C VAL A 418 4.60 -35.66 14.01
N VAL A 419 3.56 -36.49 14.17
CA VAL A 419 3.65 -37.94 13.94
C VAL A 419 3.91 -38.22 12.46
N GLU A 420 3.19 -37.56 11.55
CA GLU A 420 3.35 -37.71 10.11
C GLU A 420 4.77 -37.34 9.64
N GLN A 421 5.30 -36.20 10.11
CA GLN A 421 6.67 -35.77 9.84
C GLN A 421 7.67 -36.82 10.34
N HIS A 422 7.47 -37.33 11.56
CA HIS A 422 8.37 -38.33 12.13
C HIS A 422 8.39 -39.64 11.33
N ILE A 423 7.22 -40.10 10.87
CA ILE A 423 7.10 -41.30 10.03
C ILE A 423 7.81 -41.08 8.70
N THR A 424 7.61 -39.91 8.07
CA THR A 424 8.25 -39.56 6.79
C THR A 424 9.78 -39.61 6.91
N GLU A 425 10.35 -38.99 7.94
CA GLU A 425 11.80 -39.04 8.18
C GLU A 425 12.33 -40.47 8.42
N LEU A 426 11.55 -41.34 9.07
CA LEU A 426 11.92 -42.74 9.27
C LEU A 426 11.91 -43.52 7.94
N MET A 427 10.97 -43.21 7.04
CA MET A 427 10.92 -43.80 5.71
C MET A 427 12.10 -43.37 4.86
N ASP A 428 12.45 -42.08 4.87
CA ASP A 428 13.58 -41.53 4.11
C ASP A 428 14.91 -42.12 4.57
N ARG A 429 15.16 -42.15 5.89
CA ARG A 429 16.37 -42.79 6.46
C ARG A 429 16.50 -44.26 6.08
N LYS A 430 15.37 -44.95 5.94
CA LYS A 430 15.35 -46.35 5.54
C LYS A 430 15.67 -46.50 4.05
N ALA A 431 15.17 -45.61 3.20
CA ALA A 431 15.51 -45.57 1.78
C ALA A 431 17.02 -45.33 1.58
N ASP A 432 17.59 -44.37 2.29
CA ASP A 432 19.02 -44.04 2.22
C ASP A 432 19.96 -45.14 2.75
N SER A 433 19.44 -46.08 3.56
CA SER A 433 20.21 -47.20 4.12
C SER A 433 20.26 -48.44 3.23
N VAL A 434 19.53 -48.42 2.11
CA VAL A 434 19.41 -49.54 1.16
C VAL A 434 20.26 -49.33 -0.11
N ASP A 435 20.71 -48.09 -0.36
CA ASP A 435 21.77 -47.73 -1.31
C ASP A 435 23.16 -47.73 -0.64
#